data_AF-A0A6J4MQW4-F1
#
_entry.id   AF-A0A6J4MQW4-F1
#
_cell.length_a   1.000
_cell.length_b   1.000
_cell.length_c   1.000
_cell.angle_alpha   90.00
_cell.angle_beta   90.00
_cell.angle_gamma   90.00
#
_symmetry.space_group_name_H-M   'P 1'
#
loop_
_entity.id
_entity.type
_entity.pdbx_description
1 polymer ?
#
loop_
_entity_poly.entity_id
_entity_poly.type
_entity_poly.pdbx_seq_one_letter_code
_entity_poly.pdbx_strand_id
1 'polypeptide(L)'
;MELTRFHKVRSGVQANARPGDAGDLAAARSHVRSGLVLSGFFHNVEVDATDEVDNLVVAMCSFPEQLSADRVAQRLTRLWQDRLRYPFWEAHTTLVDTDQVELEGATRGSAHGHYLTVHIIAQRGAPESLDGTVPTLPGQRGA
;
A
#
# COMPACT_ATOMS: atom_id res chain seq x y z
N MET A 1 -7.32 -10.55 9.44
CA MET A 1 -7.11 -10.93 10.86
C MET A 1 -7.66 -9.81 11.74
N GLU A 2 -7.90 -10.02 13.04
CA GLU A 2 -8.19 -8.92 13.98
C GLU A 2 -6.88 -8.23 14.39
N LEU A 3 -6.88 -6.89 14.50
CA LEU A 3 -5.67 -6.06 14.61
C LEU A 3 -4.79 -6.45 15.82
N THR A 4 -5.40 -6.71 16.97
CA THR A 4 -4.68 -7.11 18.19
C THR A 4 -3.95 -8.43 18.01
N ARG A 5 -4.57 -9.37 17.28
CA ARG A 5 -3.96 -10.67 16.96
C ARG A 5 -2.82 -10.50 15.95
N PHE A 6 -2.97 -9.61 14.98
CA PHE A 6 -1.91 -9.30 14.01
C PHE A 6 -0.67 -8.75 14.72
N HIS A 7 -0.82 -7.77 15.62
CA HIS A 7 0.32 -7.23 16.38
C HIS A 7 1.03 -8.28 17.21
N LYS A 8 0.29 -9.17 17.91
CA LYS A 8 0.90 -10.27 18.68
C LYS A 8 1.71 -11.22 17.78
N VAL A 9 1.15 -11.55 16.62
CA VAL A 9 1.79 -12.44 15.64
C VAL A 9 3.04 -11.78 15.03
N ARG A 10 2.95 -10.50 14.66
CA ARG A 10 4.06 -9.69 14.16
C ARG A 10 5.21 -9.65 15.17
N SER A 11 4.91 -9.29 16.42
CA SER A 11 5.92 -9.25 17.49
C SER A 11 6.58 -10.61 17.75
N GLY A 12 5.80 -11.70 17.67
CA GLY A 12 6.34 -13.06 17.78
C GLY A 12 7.33 -13.40 16.66
N VAL A 13 7.08 -12.98 15.42
CA VAL A 13 8.01 -13.19 14.29
C VAL A 13 9.24 -12.30 14.40
N GLN A 14 9.06 -11.03 14.78
CA GLN A 14 10.16 -10.08 14.99
C GLN A 14 11.18 -10.58 16.05
N ALA A 15 10.70 -11.18 17.14
CA ALA A 15 11.58 -11.75 18.16
C ALA A 15 12.43 -12.95 17.66
N ASN A 16 12.10 -13.55 16.52
CA ASN A 16 12.66 -14.81 16.04
C ASN A 16 13.28 -14.73 14.62
N ALA A 17 13.26 -13.56 13.97
CA ALA A 17 13.75 -13.38 12.62
C ALA A 17 14.65 -12.14 12.52
N ARG A 18 15.65 -12.18 11.64
CA ARG A 18 16.50 -11.02 11.38
C ARG A 18 15.79 -10.06 10.42
N PRO A 19 15.85 -8.73 10.66
CA PRO A 19 15.41 -7.76 9.67
C PRO A 19 16.22 -7.92 8.38
N GLY A 20 15.59 -7.67 7.23
CA GLY A 20 16.24 -7.46 5.93
C GLY A 20 17.39 -6.45 5.98
N ASP A 21 18.34 -6.59 5.07
CA ASP A 21 19.32 -5.53 4.85
C ASP A 21 18.73 -4.41 3.95
N ALA A 22 19.51 -3.35 3.71
CA ALA A 22 19.07 -2.23 2.87
C ALA A 22 18.75 -2.66 1.42
N GLY A 23 19.41 -3.72 0.91
CA GLY A 23 19.15 -4.28 -0.41
C GLY A 23 17.81 -4.99 -0.47
N ASP A 24 17.49 -5.80 0.55
CA ASP A 24 16.19 -6.45 0.69
C ASP A 24 15.06 -5.43 0.81
N LEU A 25 15.27 -4.36 1.58
CA LEU A 25 14.28 -3.30 1.76
C LEU A 25 14.03 -2.52 0.46
N ALA A 26 15.08 -2.22 -0.31
CA ALA A 26 14.96 -1.59 -1.62
C ALA A 26 14.23 -2.52 -2.63
N ALA A 27 14.53 -3.81 -2.61
CA ALA A 27 13.84 -4.80 -3.44
C ALA A 27 12.35 -4.89 -3.07
N ALA A 28 12.03 -4.92 -1.78
CA ALA A 28 10.67 -4.93 -1.27
C ALA A 28 9.90 -3.66 -1.65
N ARG A 29 10.51 -2.48 -1.53
CA ARG A 29 9.93 -1.20 -1.96
C ARG A 29 9.58 -1.23 -3.45
N SER A 30 10.53 -1.67 -4.27
CA SER A 30 10.32 -1.82 -5.73
C SER A 30 9.18 -2.78 -6.03
N HIS A 31 9.16 -3.93 -5.35
CA HIS A 31 8.13 -4.96 -5.50
C HIS A 31 6.74 -4.46 -5.13
N VAL A 32 6.58 -3.78 -3.98
CA VAL A 32 5.31 -3.18 -3.55
C VAL A 32 4.84 -2.13 -4.54
N ARG A 33 5.74 -1.23 -4.96
CA ARG A 33 5.42 -0.19 -5.96
C ARG A 33 4.94 -0.80 -7.28
N SER A 34 5.69 -1.76 -7.81
CA SER A 34 5.32 -2.47 -9.04
C SER A 34 3.99 -3.20 -8.89
N GLY A 35 3.73 -3.86 -7.75
CA GLY A 35 2.48 -4.54 -7.49
C GLY A 35 1.27 -3.60 -7.52
N LEU A 36 1.39 -2.44 -6.88
CA LEU A 36 0.34 -1.42 -6.85
C LEU A 36 0.10 -0.78 -8.22
N VAL A 37 1.17 -0.38 -8.92
CA VAL A 37 1.06 0.24 -10.26
C VAL A 37 0.51 -0.75 -11.28
N LEU A 38 1.04 -1.98 -11.34
CA LEU A 38 0.59 -3.01 -12.28
C LEU A 38 -0.80 -3.56 -11.96
N SER A 39 -1.38 -3.21 -10.81
CA SER A 39 -2.78 -3.53 -10.52
C SER A 39 -3.75 -2.73 -11.39
N GLY A 40 -3.33 -1.55 -11.87
CA GLY A 40 -4.15 -0.59 -12.63
C GLY A 40 -5.33 -0.02 -11.83
N PHE A 41 -5.40 -0.31 -10.53
CA PHE A 41 -6.55 0.01 -9.67
C PHE A 41 -6.31 1.20 -8.75
N PHE A 42 -5.03 1.52 -8.50
CA PHE A 42 -4.61 2.59 -7.61
C PHE A 42 -3.90 3.69 -8.39
N HIS A 43 -4.08 4.92 -7.95
CA HIS A 43 -3.47 6.14 -8.51
C HIS A 43 -2.54 6.77 -7.47
N ASN A 44 -1.72 7.74 -7.89
CA ASN A 44 -0.80 8.48 -7.00
C ASN A 44 -0.01 7.57 -6.06
N VAL A 45 0.56 6.50 -6.62
CA VAL A 45 1.27 5.48 -5.84
C VAL A 45 2.64 6.02 -5.42
N GLU A 46 2.75 6.28 -4.12
CA GLU A 46 3.98 6.65 -3.45
C GLU A 46 4.39 5.49 -2.52
N VAL A 47 5.65 5.10 -2.55
CA VAL A 47 6.17 4.04 -1.69
C VAL A 47 7.48 4.50 -1.13
N ASP A 48 7.62 4.42 0.19
CA ASP A 48 8.85 4.66 0.91
C ASP A 48 9.17 3.51 1.86
N ALA A 49 10.35 3.58 2.48
CA ALA A 49 10.76 2.62 3.49
C ALA A 49 11.32 3.38 4.70
N THR A 50 11.05 2.88 5.90
CA THR A 50 11.65 3.43 7.11
C THR A 50 12.91 2.65 7.47
N ASP A 51 13.96 3.36 7.88
CA ASP A 51 15.19 2.78 8.42
C ASP A 51 15.04 2.33 9.89
N GLU A 52 13.79 2.14 10.35
CA GLU A 52 13.49 1.66 11.70
C GLU A 52 13.71 0.14 11.80
N VAL A 53 13.77 -0.35 13.05
CA VAL A 53 14.03 -1.76 13.40
C VAL A 53 13.12 -2.76 12.68
N ASP A 54 11.95 -2.29 12.22
CA ASP A 54 10.87 -3.08 11.64
C ASP A 54 10.94 -3.29 10.12
N ASN A 55 11.88 -2.62 9.42
CA ASN A 55 12.00 -2.64 7.95
C ASN A 55 10.64 -2.47 7.27
N LEU A 56 10.00 -1.35 7.62
CA LEU A 56 8.64 -1.08 7.20
C LEU A 56 8.64 -0.41 5.84
N VAL A 57 8.03 -1.06 4.86
CA VAL A 57 7.68 -0.44 3.58
C VAL A 57 6.31 0.21 3.73
N VAL A 58 6.25 1.52 3.60
CA VAL A 58 5.00 2.28 3.65
C VAL A 58 4.62 2.68 2.24
N ALA A 59 3.39 2.37 1.83
CA ALA A 59 2.84 2.77 0.55
C ALA A 59 1.58 3.62 0.75
N MET A 60 1.52 4.76 0.08
CA MET A 60 0.33 5.59 -0.02
C MET A 60 -0.18 5.57 -1.45
N CYS A 61 -1.49 5.46 -1.62
CA CYS A 61 -2.11 5.50 -2.93
C CYS A 61 -3.55 6.01 -2.84
N SER A 62 -4.12 6.39 -3.96
CA SER A 62 -5.50 6.84 -4.07
C SER A 62 -6.36 5.84 -4.84
N PHE A 63 -7.65 5.75 -4.49
CA PHE A 63 -8.65 5.00 -5.26
C PHE A 63 -9.82 5.90 -5.70
N PRO A 64 -10.49 5.60 -6.84
CA PRO A 64 -11.61 6.39 -7.34
C PRO A 64 -12.79 6.52 -6.36
N GLU A 65 -13.39 7.71 -6.28
CA GLU A 65 -14.54 7.99 -5.38
C GLU A 65 -15.75 7.08 -5.61
N GLN A 66 -15.95 6.58 -6.83
CA GLN A 66 -17.09 5.74 -7.17
C GLN A 66 -16.97 4.33 -6.59
N LEU A 67 -15.81 3.98 -6.03
CA LEU A 67 -15.58 2.69 -5.41
C LEU A 67 -15.92 2.71 -3.91
N SER A 68 -16.50 1.61 -3.44
CA SER A 68 -16.69 1.40 -2.01
C SER A 68 -15.39 0.97 -1.35
N ALA A 69 -15.17 1.42 -0.11
CA ALA A 69 -14.00 1.05 0.68
C ALA A 69 -13.90 -0.48 0.84
N ASP A 70 -15.01 -1.20 1.00
CA ASP A 70 -15.02 -2.68 1.04
C ASP A 70 -14.45 -3.33 -0.23
N ARG A 71 -14.75 -2.78 -1.42
CA ARG A 71 -14.22 -3.31 -2.68
C ARG A 71 -12.72 -3.05 -2.79
N VAL A 72 -12.28 -1.88 -2.33
CA VAL A 72 -10.85 -1.52 -2.27
C VAL A 72 -10.12 -2.46 -1.31
N ALA A 73 -10.68 -2.70 -0.11
CA ALA A 73 -10.17 -3.64 0.87
C ALA A 73 -10.01 -5.06 0.30
N GLN A 74 -11.05 -5.59 -0.33
CA GLN A 74 -10.97 -6.91 -1.00
C GLN A 74 -9.89 -6.95 -2.08
N ARG A 75 -9.73 -5.86 -2.84
CA ARG A 75 -8.73 -5.79 -3.90
C ARG A 75 -7.31 -5.74 -3.33
N LEU A 76 -7.12 -4.99 -2.25
CA LEU A 76 -5.85 -4.87 -1.55
C LEU A 76 -5.45 -6.19 -0.89
N THR A 77 -6.39 -6.90 -0.26
CA THR A 77 -6.17 -8.24 0.28
C THR A 77 -5.79 -9.24 -0.82
N ARG A 78 -6.45 -9.21 -1.99
CA ARG A 78 -6.07 -10.07 -3.13
C ARG A 78 -4.67 -9.73 -3.64
N LEU A 79 -4.36 -8.44 -3.79
CA LEU A 79 -3.04 -8.00 -4.22
C LEU A 79 -1.94 -8.50 -3.25
N TRP A 80 -2.21 -8.43 -1.94
CA TRP A 80 -1.33 -9.01 -0.93
C TRP A 80 -1.11 -10.51 -1.15
N GLN A 81 -2.19 -11.28 -1.27
CA GLN A 81 -2.15 -12.74 -1.40
C GLN A 81 -1.50 -13.23 -2.70
N ASP A 82 -1.70 -12.49 -3.80
CA ASP A 82 -1.30 -12.93 -5.13
C ASP A 82 0.11 -12.44 -5.50
N ARG A 83 0.51 -11.26 -5.00
CA ARG A 83 1.72 -10.58 -5.50
C ARG A 83 2.66 -10.10 -4.40
N LEU A 84 2.17 -9.56 -3.29
CA LEU A 84 3.05 -8.85 -2.35
C LEU A 84 3.65 -9.75 -1.27
N ARG A 85 2.93 -10.79 -0.84
CA ARG A 85 3.43 -11.70 0.19
C ARG A 85 4.52 -12.62 -0.34
N TYR A 86 5.42 -13.02 0.55
CA TYR A 86 6.26 -14.18 0.35
C TYR A 86 5.54 -15.48 0.77
N PRO A 87 5.87 -16.62 0.13
CA PRO A 87 5.08 -17.83 0.25
C PRO A 87 5.30 -18.61 1.56
N PHE A 88 6.44 -18.45 2.22
CA PHE A 88 6.78 -19.26 3.40
C PHE A 88 5.92 -18.91 4.62
N TRP A 89 5.78 -17.62 4.93
CA TRP A 89 4.96 -17.17 6.04
C TRP A 89 4.40 -15.78 5.78
N GLU A 90 3.15 -15.56 6.16
CA GLU A 90 2.48 -14.27 6.06
C GLU A 90 1.47 -14.08 7.18
N ALA A 91 1.25 -12.83 7.56
CA ALA A 91 0.08 -12.39 8.28
C ALA A 91 -0.31 -11.01 7.77
N HIS A 92 -1.61 -10.73 7.71
CA HIS A 92 -2.10 -9.40 7.37
C HIS A 92 -3.41 -9.07 8.09
N THR A 93 -3.66 -7.78 8.22
CA THR A 93 -4.92 -7.20 8.68
C THR A 93 -5.33 -6.10 7.70
N THR A 94 -6.63 -5.85 7.64
CA THR A 94 -7.19 -4.79 6.81
C THR A 94 -8.17 -4.00 7.65
N LEU A 95 -7.96 -2.69 7.71
CA LEU A 95 -8.86 -1.75 8.35
C LEU A 95 -9.60 -0.99 7.25
N VAL A 96 -10.92 -0.87 7.41
CA VAL A 96 -11.79 -0.21 6.44
C VAL A 96 -12.47 0.94 7.16
N ASP A 97 -12.17 2.15 6.72
CA ASP A 97 -12.90 3.38 7.03
C ASP A 97 -13.68 3.82 5.78
N THR A 98 -14.55 4.80 5.93
CA THR A 98 -15.38 5.39 4.88
C THR A 98 -14.52 5.94 3.74
N ASP A 99 -13.41 6.61 4.06
CA ASP A 99 -12.55 7.30 3.08
C ASP A 99 -11.13 6.75 2.99
N GLN A 100 -10.83 5.71 3.76
CA GLN A 100 -9.50 5.14 3.85
C GLN A 100 -9.57 3.63 4.05
N VAL A 101 -8.68 2.92 3.37
CA VAL A 101 -8.46 1.50 3.57
C VAL A 101 -7.00 1.28 3.86
N GLU A 102 -6.71 0.60 4.96
CA GLU A 102 -5.35 0.27 5.36
C GLU A 102 -5.15 -1.23 5.31
N LEU A 103 -3.99 -1.65 4.82
CA LEU A 103 -3.50 -3.01 4.95
C LEU A 103 -2.15 -2.98 5.64
N GLU A 104 -2.07 -3.65 6.78
CA GLU A 104 -0.79 -3.98 7.41
C GLU A 104 -0.51 -5.46 7.17
N GLY A 105 0.69 -5.74 6.69
CA GLY A 105 1.16 -7.06 6.35
C GLY A 105 2.56 -7.32 6.90
N ALA A 106 2.81 -8.56 7.25
CA ALA A 106 4.14 -9.05 7.58
C ALA A 106 4.37 -10.35 6.81
N THR A 107 5.54 -10.51 6.22
CA THR A 107 5.85 -11.70 5.43
C THR A 107 7.32 -12.09 5.50
N ARG A 108 7.60 -13.37 5.26
CA ARG A 108 8.94 -13.95 5.30
C ARG A 108 9.16 -14.90 4.14
N GLY A 109 10.34 -14.83 3.52
CA GLY A 109 10.73 -15.63 2.34
C GLY A 109 11.05 -17.10 2.64
N SER A 110 11.58 -17.40 3.83
CA SER A 110 11.98 -18.75 4.23
C SER A 110 12.09 -18.89 5.74
N ALA A 111 12.48 -20.06 6.26
CA ALA A 111 12.67 -20.29 7.69
C ALA A 111 13.77 -19.39 8.31
N HIS A 112 14.77 -19.03 7.51
CA HIS A 112 15.90 -18.19 7.89
C HIS A 112 15.93 -16.86 7.13
N GLY A 113 14.91 -16.60 6.32
CA GLY A 113 14.82 -15.42 5.47
C GLY A 113 14.46 -14.19 6.28
N HIS A 114 14.78 -13.04 5.72
CA HIS A 114 14.46 -11.75 6.28
C HIS A 114 12.94 -11.55 6.37
N TYR A 115 12.51 -10.95 7.47
CA TYR A 115 11.12 -10.52 7.60
C TYR A 115 10.96 -9.13 6.97
N LEU A 116 9.79 -8.93 6.36
CA LEU A 116 9.38 -7.66 5.76
C LEU A 116 8.04 -7.26 6.37
N THR A 117 7.91 -6.00 6.77
CA THR A 117 6.62 -5.42 7.12
C THR A 117 6.18 -4.42 6.04
N VAL A 118 4.90 -4.40 5.75
CA VAL A 118 4.31 -3.53 4.73
C VAL A 118 3.07 -2.87 5.31
N HIS A 119 2.95 -1.56 5.16
CA HIS A 119 1.74 -0.81 5.48
C HIS A 119 1.29 -0.05 4.24
N ILE A 120 0.10 -0.37 3.74
CA ILE A 120 -0.48 0.27 2.56
C ILE A 120 -1.69 1.07 3.01
N ILE A 121 -1.70 2.36 2.69
CA ILE A 121 -2.79 3.28 2.94
C ILE A 121 -3.37 3.67 1.59
N ALA A 122 -4.60 3.25 1.34
CA ALA A 122 -5.37 3.64 0.17
C ALA A 122 -6.41 4.67 0.60
N GLN A 123 -6.30 5.90 0.09
CA GLN A 123 -7.21 6.99 0.41
C GLN A 123 -8.19 7.22 -0.74
N ARG A 124 -9.42 7.61 -0.43
CA ARG A 124 -10.37 8.04 -1.44
C ARG A 124 -9.80 9.29 -2.10
N GLY A 125 -9.42 9.18 -3.37
CA GLY A 125 -8.95 10.33 -4.13
C GLY A 125 -10.14 11.17 -4.53
N ALA A 126 -10.07 12.49 -4.37
CA ALA A 126 -11.00 13.40 -5.05
C ALA A 126 -10.96 13.11 -6.56
N PRO A 127 -12.06 13.32 -7.30
CA PRO A 127 -11.99 13.19 -8.74
C PRO A 127 -10.95 14.20 -9.20
N GLU A 128 -9.97 13.75 -9.97
CA GLU A 128 -9.03 14.65 -10.63
C GLU A 128 -9.90 15.67 -11.37
N SER A 129 -9.96 16.91 -10.88
CA SER A 129 -10.69 17.97 -11.58
C SER A 129 -10.07 18.03 -12.96
N LEU A 130 -10.81 17.58 -13.97
CA LEU A 130 -10.53 17.85 -15.37
C LEU A 130 -10.75 19.34 -15.64
N ASP A 131 -10.15 20.23 -14.85
CA ASP A 131 -10.07 21.66 -15.12
C ASP A 131 -8.87 21.92 -16.03
N GLY A 132 -8.99 21.36 -17.24
CA GLY A 132 -8.40 21.90 -18.45
C GLY A 132 -9.30 22.98 -19.06
N THR A 133 -10.09 23.69 -18.25
CA THR A 133 -10.83 24.88 -18.70
C THR A 133 -9.81 25.96 -19.02
N VAL A 134 -9.37 26.02 -20.28
CA VAL A 134 -8.65 27.16 -20.84
C VAL A 134 -9.51 28.40 -20.56
N PRO A 135 -9.01 29.43 -19.83
CA PRO A 135 -9.77 30.64 -19.64
C PRO A 135 -9.95 31.32 -21.00
N THR A 136 -11.15 31.22 -21.55
CA THR A 136 -11.56 32.01 -22.69
C THR A 136 -11.69 33.45 -22.19
N LEU A 137 -10.70 34.29 -22.50
CA LEU A 137 -10.72 35.70 -22.14
C LEU A 137 -11.95 36.38 -22.78
N PRO A 138 -12.75 37.15 -22.01
CA PRO A 138 -13.89 37.88 -22.54
C PRO A 138 -13.41 39.03 -23.44
N GLY A 139 -14.04 39.16 -24.61
CA GLY A 139 -13.63 40.07 -25.67
C GLY A 139 -13.56 41.55 -25.30
N GLN A 140 -12.65 42.24 -25.99
CA GLN A 140 -12.68 43.67 -26.31
C GLN A 140 -12.44 43.72 -27.84
N ARG A 141 -13.50 43.88 -28.66
CA ARG A 141 -13.99 45.15 -29.25
C ARG A 141 -12.91 45.85 -30.08
N GLY A 142 -13.10 46.24 -31.34
CA GLY A 142 -14.24 46.28 -32.23
C GLY A 142 -13.81 46.93 -33.55
N ALA A 143 -14.73 46.97 -34.52
CA ALA A 143 -14.76 47.78 -35.75
C ALA A 143 -13.51 47.81 -36.63
#